data_AF-A0A3Q1G8C8-F1
#
_entry.id   AF-A0A3Q1G8C8-F1
#
_cell.length_a   1.000
_cell.length_b   1.000
_cell.length_c   1.000
_cell.angle_alpha   90.00
_cell.angle_beta   90.00
_cell.angle_gamma   90.00
#
_symmetry.space_group_name_H-M   'P 1'
#
loop_
_entity.id
_entity.type
_entity.pdbx_description
1 polymer ?
#
loop_
_entity_poly.entity_id
_entity_poly.type
_entity_poly.pdbx_seq_one_letter_code
_entity_poly.pdbx_strand_id
1 'polypeptide(L)'
;MATADSGLKPLQNAMKMAKTAIQLDGGNKHKEAYCEYLRTINYISHALLEEAASQKEKEMVAVEVERMLRLAEQCLERAKSFIGKNVDPPDLHTSSSSAAAAASSSSEPHQTTSAPANTVPAADSPVEQKSSSPAKTNHRRVLSDGGGELSPFLPPEVFQRLQTVAAQDTSKKELTPIEEASRQNQKLKATYEARLARLTPGQAYQKTSLTLSLQRQMMENLIIAKARQDAVSFFCQLVWFNVAL
;
A
#
# COMPACT_ATOMS: atom_id res chain seq x y z
N MET A 1 59.38 -15.07 3.41
CA MET A 1 58.24 -15.12 4.35
C MET A 1 57.43 -13.85 4.16
N ALA A 2 56.19 -13.93 3.68
CA ALA A 2 55.34 -12.75 3.46
C ALA A 2 54.01 -12.92 4.21
N THR A 3 53.70 -11.90 5.00
CA THR A 3 52.67 -11.78 6.05
C THR A 3 51.24 -11.89 5.54
N ALA A 4 50.50 -12.89 6.04
CA ALA A 4 49.07 -13.11 5.80
C ALA A 4 48.22 -12.51 6.94
N ASP A 5 48.28 -11.18 7.12
CA ASP A 5 47.55 -10.47 8.20
C ASP A 5 46.71 -9.31 7.65
N SER A 6 46.14 -9.47 6.45
CA SER A 6 45.32 -8.45 5.80
C SER A 6 43.83 -8.59 6.07
N GLY A 7 43.32 -9.80 6.34
CA GLY A 7 41.87 -10.07 6.46
C GLY A 7 41.20 -9.51 7.72
N LEU A 8 41.94 -9.32 8.81
CA LEU A 8 41.38 -8.77 10.06
C LEU A 8 41.25 -7.24 10.04
N LYS A 9 41.95 -6.55 9.14
CA LYS A 9 41.99 -5.08 9.07
C LYS A 9 40.67 -4.48 8.58
N PRO A 10 39.99 -5.03 7.55
CA PRO A 10 38.72 -4.51 7.07
C PRO A 10 37.62 -4.52 8.13
N LEU A 11 37.40 -5.64 8.82
CA LEU A 11 36.39 -5.73 9.88
C LEU A 11 36.68 -4.76 11.02
N GLN A 12 37.92 -4.74 11.53
CA GLN A 12 38.27 -3.88 12.64
C GLN A 12 38.03 -2.40 12.30
N ASN A 13 38.35 -2.00 11.06
CA ASN A 13 38.06 -0.65 10.60
C ASN A 13 36.55 -0.38 10.50
N ALA A 14 35.78 -1.32 9.95
CA ALA A 14 34.32 -1.22 9.88
C ALA A 14 33.70 -1.09 11.29
N MET A 15 34.15 -1.89 12.26
CA MET A 15 33.71 -1.82 13.65
C MET A 15 34.04 -0.46 14.28
N LYS A 16 35.21 0.10 13.98
CA LYS A 16 35.60 1.43 14.46
C LYS A 16 34.70 2.52 13.88
N MET A 17 34.38 2.45 12.59
CA MET A 17 33.47 3.39 11.94
C MET A 17 32.05 3.28 12.53
N ALA A 18 31.54 2.06 12.71
CA ALA A 18 30.25 1.81 13.35
C ALA A 18 30.21 2.37 14.79
N LYS A 19 31.29 2.23 15.55
CA LYS A 19 31.41 2.80 16.89
C LYS A 19 31.32 4.33 16.87
N THR A 20 31.97 4.99 15.91
CA THR A 20 31.84 6.44 15.72
C THR A 20 30.39 6.84 15.41
N ALA A 21 29.71 6.11 14.52
CA ALA A 21 28.31 6.37 14.20
C ALA A 21 27.40 6.26 15.44
N ILE A 22 27.61 5.23 16.27
CA ILE A 22 26.88 5.03 17.54
C ILE A 22 27.14 6.16 18.53
N GLN A 23 28.38 6.66 18.61
CA GLN A 23 28.71 7.80 19.48
C GLN A 23 27.99 9.08 19.04
N LEU A 24 27.91 9.34 17.74
CA LEU A 24 27.16 10.48 17.20
C LEU A 24 25.65 10.35 17.44
N ASP A 25 25.13 9.12 17.36
CA ASP A 25 23.72 8.81 17.65
C ASP A 25 23.39 9.10 19.12
N GLY A 26 24.26 8.69 20.05
CA GLY A 26 24.14 9.01 21.48
C GLY A 26 24.36 10.49 21.80
N GLY A 27 25.10 11.21 20.97
CA GLY A 27 25.37 12.65 21.10
C GLY A 27 24.29 13.57 20.54
N ASN A 28 23.09 13.05 20.22
CA ASN A 28 21.97 13.79 19.61
C ASN A 28 22.28 14.40 18.23
N LYS A 29 23.33 13.91 17.55
CA LYS A 29 23.74 14.35 16.20
C LYS A 29 23.22 13.39 15.14
N HIS A 30 21.90 13.18 15.12
CA HIS A 30 21.25 12.13 14.32
C HIS A 30 21.53 12.23 12.81
N LYS A 31 21.64 13.44 12.26
CA LYS A 31 21.98 13.65 10.84
C LYS A 31 23.40 13.19 10.51
N GLU A 32 24.37 13.51 11.37
CA GLU A 32 25.76 13.08 11.22
C GLU A 32 25.88 11.57 11.43
N ALA A 33 25.20 11.03 12.45
CA ALA A 33 25.14 9.60 12.73
C ALA A 33 24.59 8.82 11.52
N TYR A 34 23.50 9.29 10.91
CA TYR A 34 22.92 8.69 9.71
C TYR A 34 23.93 8.63 8.55
N CYS A 35 24.63 9.74 8.29
CA CYS A 35 25.67 9.78 7.26
C CYS A 35 26.82 8.81 7.56
N GLU A 36 27.25 8.69 8.83
CA GLU A 36 28.28 7.72 9.22
C GLU A 36 27.83 6.26 9.10
N TYR A 37 26.57 5.96 9.42
CA TYR A 37 26.02 4.62 9.21
C TYR A 37 26.06 4.24 7.71
N LEU A 38 25.62 5.15 6.83
CA LEU A 38 25.70 4.94 5.38
C LEU A 38 27.14 4.78 4.89
N ARG A 39 28.07 5.59 5.40
CA ARG A 39 29.49 5.48 5.05
C ARG A 39 30.07 4.13 5.49
N THR A 40 29.70 3.65 6.67
CA THR A 40 30.12 2.34 7.18
C THR A 40 29.59 1.21 6.30
N ILE A 41 28.31 1.27 5.90
CA ILE A 41 27.70 0.28 4.99
C ILE A 41 28.40 0.27 3.63
N ASN A 42 28.68 1.45 3.07
CA ASN A 42 29.40 1.57 1.80
C ASN A 42 30.81 1.00 1.90
N TYR A 43 31.55 1.31 2.95
CA TYR A 43 32.88 0.74 3.20
C TYR A 43 32.84 -0.79 3.28
N ILE A 44 31.91 -1.36 4.07
CA ILE A 44 31.74 -2.80 4.19
C ILE A 44 31.48 -3.43 2.82
N SER A 45 30.61 -2.80 2.01
CA SER A 45 30.29 -3.28 0.66
C SER A 45 31.54 -3.35 -0.21
N HIS A 46 32.38 -2.30 -0.20
CA HIS A 46 33.62 -2.28 -0.98
C HIS A 46 34.65 -3.30 -0.48
N ALA A 47 34.86 -3.42 0.83
CA ALA A 47 35.78 -4.37 1.41
C ALA A 47 35.41 -5.83 1.08
N LEU A 48 34.11 -6.16 1.09
CA LEU A 48 33.62 -7.48 0.71
C LEU A 48 33.80 -7.78 -0.78
N LEU A 49 33.68 -6.77 -1.64
CA LEU A 49 33.94 -6.92 -3.08
C LEU A 49 35.44 -7.16 -3.37
N GLU A 50 36.33 -6.47 -2.67
CA GLU A 50 37.79 -6.68 -2.79
C GLU A 50 38.20 -8.08 -2.30
N GLU A 51 37.57 -8.58 -1.25
CA GLU A 51 37.78 -9.94 -0.74
C GLU A 51 37.23 -11.01 -1.69
N ALA A 52 36.06 -10.78 -2.30
CA ALA A 52 35.49 -11.70 -3.30
C ALA A 52 36.37 -11.81 -4.56
N ALA A 53 37.04 -10.71 -4.94
CA ALA A 53 37.99 -10.68 -6.06
C ALA A 53 39.33 -11.38 -5.72
N SER A 54 39.68 -11.47 -4.44
CA SER A 54 40.95 -12.00 -3.94
C SER A 54 40.75 -13.42 -3.39
N GLN A 55 40.80 -14.45 -4.25
CA GLN A 55 40.61 -15.86 -3.87
C GLN A 55 41.67 -16.41 -2.88
N LYS A 56 41.66 -16.02 -1.60
CA LYS A 56 42.58 -16.51 -0.57
C LYS A 56 41.81 -17.05 0.64
N GLU A 57 42.24 -18.21 1.17
CA GLU A 57 41.78 -18.89 2.39
C GLU A 57 40.28 -18.77 2.76
N LYS A 58 39.48 -19.67 2.18
CA LYS A 58 38.01 -19.60 2.13
C LYS A 58 37.27 -19.71 3.47
N GLU A 59 37.86 -20.31 4.51
CA GLU A 59 37.13 -20.69 5.73
C GLU A 59 37.16 -19.61 6.81
N MET A 60 38.33 -19.06 7.15
CA MET A 60 38.44 -17.96 8.13
C MET A 60 37.83 -16.66 7.57
N VAL A 61 37.92 -16.46 6.26
CA VAL A 61 37.30 -15.35 5.54
C VAL A 61 35.78 -15.43 5.56
N ALA A 62 35.18 -16.62 5.52
CA ALA A 62 33.72 -16.76 5.54
C ALA A 62 33.11 -16.24 6.85
N VAL A 63 33.73 -16.55 7.99
CA VAL A 63 33.31 -16.05 9.31
C VAL A 63 33.44 -14.53 9.39
N GLU A 64 34.47 -13.97 8.77
CA GLU A 64 34.72 -12.53 8.74
C GLU A 64 33.71 -11.80 7.87
N VAL A 65 33.46 -12.32 6.67
CA VAL A 65 32.40 -11.84 5.77
C VAL A 65 31.04 -11.85 6.47
N GLU A 66 30.71 -12.93 7.18
CA GLU A 66 29.46 -13.03 7.94
C GLU A 66 29.37 -11.97 9.05
N ARG A 67 30.47 -11.68 9.75
CA ARG A 67 30.52 -10.61 10.77
C ARG A 67 30.35 -9.22 10.15
N MET A 68 31.02 -8.95 9.03
CA MET A 68 30.88 -7.69 8.30
C MET A 68 29.45 -7.49 7.80
N LEU A 69 28.81 -8.53 7.25
CA LEU A 69 27.42 -8.48 6.81
C LEU A 69 26.46 -8.21 7.97
N ARG A 70 26.63 -8.88 9.12
CA ARG A 70 25.84 -8.59 10.32
C ARG A 70 26.02 -7.16 10.82
N LEU A 71 27.23 -6.62 10.74
CA LEU A 71 27.49 -5.23 11.12
C LEU A 71 26.78 -4.24 10.18
N ALA A 72 26.80 -4.50 8.87
CA ALA A 72 26.08 -3.69 7.89
C ALA A 72 24.56 -3.72 8.13
N GLU A 73 23.99 -4.89 8.45
CA GLU A 73 22.58 -5.05 8.81
C GLU A 73 22.22 -4.19 10.03
N GLN A 74 23.02 -4.23 11.09
CA GLN A 74 22.80 -3.39 12.26
C GLN A 74 22.86 -1.89 11.94
N CYS A 75 23.81 -1.47 11.11
CA CYS A 75 23.91 -0.08 10.66
C CYS A 75 22.67 0.32 9.85
N LEU A 76 22.14 -0.57 9.01
CA LEU A 76 20.93 -0.32 8.22
C LEU A 76 19.68 -0.18 9.09
N GLU A 77 19.51 -1.04 10.09
CA GLU A 77 18.37 -0.94 11.01
C GLU A 77 18.38 0.37 11.80
N ARG A 78 19.56 0.81 12.25
CA ARG A 78 19.71 2.13 12.87
C ARG A 78 19.44 3.26 11.88
N ALA A 79 19.97 3.18 10.67
CA ALA A 79 19.76 4.18 9.62
C ALA A 79 18.25 4.33 9.26
N LYS A 80 17.53 3.22 9.13
CA LYS A 80 16.07 3.21 8.89
C LYS A 80 15.30 3.89 10.01
N SER A 81 15.75 3.72 11.25
CA SER A 81 15.09 4.35 12.41
C SER A 81 14.99 5.87 12.30
N PHE A 82 15.87 6.54 11.54
CA PHE A 82 15.78 7.99 11.34
C PHE A 82 14.69 8.42 10.35
N ILE A 83 14.28 7.53 9.43
CA ILE A 83 13.32 7.84 8.36
C ILE A 83 11.89 7.97 8.94
N GLY A 84 11.57 7.23 10.00
CA GLY A 84 10.27 7.28 10.67
C GLY A 84 10.09 8.41 11.70
N LYS A 85 11.13 9.19 11.98
CA LYS A 85 11.12 10.24 13.03
C LYS A 85 10.96 11.67 12.47
N ASN A 86 10.86 11.83 11.15
CA ASN A 86 10.86 13.14 10.47
C ASN A 86 9.48 13.58 9.96
N VAL A 87 8.39 12.99 10.48
CA VAL A 87 7.02 13.43 10.18
C VAL A 87 6.36 13.94 11.47
N ASP A 88 6.99 14.93 12.08
CA ASP A 88 6.29 15.86 12.95
C ASP A 88 6.33 17.24 12.27
N PRO A 89 5.17 17.89 12.04
CA PRO A 89 5.13 19.22 11.44
C PRO A 89 5.83 20.24 12.35
N PRO A 90 6.43 21.31 11.80
CA PRO A 90 7.01 22.37 12.63
C PRO A 90 5.88 23.11 13.34
N ASP A 91 5.69 22.79 14.62
CA ASP A 91 4.87 23.59 15.52
C ASP A 91 5.45 25.01 15.60
N LEU A 92 4.58 25.97 15.28
CA LEU A 92 4.82 27.39 15.34
C LEU A 92 5.06 27.82 16.80
N HIS A 93 6.31 28.17 17.11
CA HIS A 93 6.61 28.97 18.30
C HIS A 93 6.64 30.46 17.94
N THR A 94 5.62 31.21 18.34
CA THR A 94 5.66 32.59 18.90
C THR A 94 4.19 33.07 19.04
N SER A 95 3.67 33.60 20.15
CA SER A 95 4.24 34.14 21.38
C SER A 95 3.19 34.13 22.50
N SER A 96 3.69 34.00 23.72
CA SER A 96 3.16 34.45 25.02
C SER A 96 1.97 35.43 25.04
N SER A 97 0.95 35.13 25.86
CA SER A 97 0.77 35.76 27.19
C SER A 97 -0.55 35.34 27.87
N SER A 98 -0.39 34.75 29.06
CA SER A 98 -1.07 35.10 30.33
C SER A 98 -2.61 35.05 30.45
N ALA A 99 -3.03 34.23 31.43
CA ALA A 99 -3.94 34.55 32.54
C ALA A 99 -5.22 33.69 32.65
N ALA A 100 -5.11 32.70 33.54
CA ALA A 100 -5.89 32.51 34.77
C ALA A 100 -7.43 32.33 34.75
N ALA A 101 -7.83 31.40 35.64
CA ALA A 101 -9.13 31.15 36.26
C ALA A 101 -10.20 30.46 35.39
N ALA A 102 -11.15 29.69 35.91
CA ALA A 102 -11.31 28.81 37.08
C ALA A 102 -12.74 28.22 36.94
N ALA A 103 -12.98 27.08 37.56
CA ALA A 103 -14.28 26.63 38.10
C ALA A 103 -15.40 26.10 37.16
N SER A 104 -15.61 24.78 37.29
CA SER A 104 -16.83 24.13 37.83
C SER A 104 -18.03 23.80 36.92
N SER A 105 -18.43 22.50 36.99
CA SER A 105 -19.80 21.92 37.17
C SER A 105 -20.94 22.37 36.25
N SER A 106 -21.98 21.62 35.85
CA SER A 106 -22.50 20.26 36.03
C SER A 106 -23.87 20.23 35.31
N SER A 107 -24.36 19.05 34.92
CA SER A 107 -25.80 18.67 34.86
C SER A 107 -26.71 19.09 33.69
N GLU A 108 -27.13 18.09 32.90
CA GLU A 108 -28.50 17.90 32.36
C GLU A 108 -29.45 17.39 33.50
N PRO A 109 -30.75 17.05 33.29
CA PRO A 109 -31.84 17.57 32.43
C PRO A 109 -33.21 17.67 33.18
N HIS A 110 -34.22 18.40 32.66
CA HIS A 110 -35.64 18.22 33.03
C HIS A 110 -36.56 18.60 31.84
N GLN A 111 -37.26 17.64 31.21
CA GLN A 111 -38.70 17.33 31.36
C GLN A 111 -39.65 18.54 31.34
N THR A 112 -40.70 18.51 30.50
CA THR A 112 -42.12 18.44 30.93
C THR A 112 -43.06 18.24 29.73
N THR A 113 -44.02 17.35 29.96
CA THR A 113 -45.23 16.90 29.27
C THR A 113 -46.08 17.93 28.49
N SER A 114 -46.74 17.46 27.41
CA SER A 114 -48.21 17.34 27.34
C SER A 114 -48.71 16.86 25.96
N ALA A 115 -49.50 15.77 25.99
CA ALA A 115 -50.50 15.36 24.98
C ALA A 115 -51.86 16.05 25.35
N PRO A 116 -53.02 15.87 24.67
CA PRO A 116 -53.35 14.79 23.72
C PRO A 116 -54.32 15.10 22.53
N ALA A 117 -54.54 14.04 21.74
CA ALA A 117 -55.78 13.59 21.08
C ALA A 117 -56.40 14.35 19.89
N ASN A 118 -56.43 13.67 18.72
CA ASN A 118 -57.67 13.15 18.11
C ASN A 118 -57.31 12.34 16.83
N THR A 119 -57.53 11.02 16.80
CA THR A 119 -58.75 10.31 16.33
C THR A 119 -58.86 10.22 14.80
N VAL A 120 -58.43 9.08 14.27
CA VAL A 120 -58.90 8.41 13.02
C VAL A 120 -60.19 7.60 13.37
N PRO A 121 -61.01 7.02 12.45
CA PRO A 121 -60.65 6.46 11.13
C PRO A 121 -61.72 6.49 9.98
N ALA A 122 -61.30 5.91 8.85
CA ALA A 122 -62.07 5.09 7.87
C ALA A 122 -62.90 5.79 6.77
N ALA A 123 -62.59 5.49 5.49
CA ALA A 123 -63.22 4.42 4.71
C ALA A 123 -62.98 4.56 3.19
N ASP A 124 -62.85 3.40 2.54
CA ASP A 124 -63.17 3.03 1.15
C ASP A 124 -62.47 3.59 -0.10
N SER A 125 -62.09 2.63 -0.95
CA SER A 125 -61.66 2.75 -2.37
C SER A 125 -62.89 2.97 -3.28
N PRO A 126 -62.79 3.36 -4.59
CA PRO A 126 -62.35 2.43 -5.66
C PRO A 126 -61.80 3.04 -7.01
N VAL A 127 -60.90 2.28 -7.67
CA VAL A 127 -60.94 1.83 -9.10
C VAL A 127 -60.70 2.81 -10.30
N GLU A 128 -59.79 2.36 -11.20
CA GLU A 128 -59.63 2.64 -12.67
C GLU A 128 -59.17 4.04 -13.15
N GLN A 129 -58.48 4.28 -14.29
CA GLN A 129 -58.12 3.53 -15.51
C GLN A 129 -57.10 4.35 -16.36
N LYS A 130 -56.43 3.68 -17.31
CA LYS A 130 -56.02 4.13 -18.68
C LYS A 130 -54.78 4.99 -18.93
N SER A 131 -53.76 4.30 -19.48
CA SER A 131 -53.15 4.49 -20.82
C SER A 131 -52.78 5.90 -21.34
N SER A 132 -51.49 6.10 -21.65
CA SER A 132 -51.01 6.17 -23.05
C SER A 132 -49.49 6.44 -23.11
N SER A 133 -48.81 5.69 -23.98
CA SER A 133 -47.56 6.09 -24.65
C SER A 133 -47.88 6.17 -26.16
N PRO A 134 -46.95 6.44 -27.09
CA PRO A 134 -45.73 7.26 -27.13
C PRO A 134 -45.77 8.28 -28.31
N ALA A 135 -44.86 9.28 -28.38
CA ALA A 135 -44.71 10.08 -29.61
C ALA A 135 -43.23 10.25 -30.00
N LYS A 136 -42.93 9.70 -31.18
CA LYS A 136 -41.67 9.74 -31.93
C LYS A 136 -41.56 11.09 -32.64
N THR A 137 -40.38 11.72 -32.61
CA THR A 137 -40.02 12.80 -33.54
C THR A 137 -38.80 12.38 -34.35
N ASN A 138 -39.06 11.87 -35.56
CA ASN A 138 -38.05 11.66 -36.60
C ASN A 138 -37.86 12.96 -37.37
N HIS A 139 -36.70 13.60 -37.29
CA HIS A 139 -36.32 14.66 -38.22
C HIS A 139 -35.27 14.17 -39.22
N ARG A 140 -35.62 14.44 -40.48
CA ARG A 140 -35.08 13.97 -41.74
C ARG A 140 -33.96 14.92 -42.20
N ARG A 141 -32.76 14.36 -42.35
CA ARG A 141 -31.67 14.63 -43.32
C ARG A 141 -31.51 16.08 -43.87
N VAL A 142 -30.39 16.72 -43.52
CA VAL A 142 -29.65 17.61 -44.44
C VAL A 142 -28.17 17.27 -44.32
N LEU A 143 -27.58 16.83 -45.43
CA LEU A 143 -26.14 16.82 -45.65
C LEU A 143 -25.75 18.27 -45.92
N SER A 144 -24.96 18.89 -45.05
CA SER A 144 -24.25 20.12 -45.40
C SER A 144 -22.78 19.77 -45.62
N ASP A 145 -22.44 19.66 -46.89
CA ASP A 145 -21.09 19.83 -47.40
C ASP A 145 -20.65 21.28 -47.15
N GLY A 146 -19.41 21.47 -46.72
CA GLY A 146 -18.90 22.72 -46.18
C GLY A 146 -17.54 22.51 -45.58
N GLY A 147 -16.53 22.41 -46.45
CA GLY A 147 -15.14 22.25 -46.06
C GLY A 147 -14.60 23.43 -45.26
N GLY A 148 -13.54 23.13 -44.50
CA GLY A 148 -12.53 24.10 -44.09
C GLY A 148 -12.78 24.83 -42.77
N GLU A 149 -12.57 24.14 -41.64
CA GLU A 149 -11.77 24.67 -40.53
C GLU A 149 -11.48 23.56 -39.52
N LEU A 150 -10.22 23.46 -39.09
CA LEU A 150 -9.78 22.55 -38.04
C LEU A 150 -10.37 23.02 -36.71
N SER A 151 -11.58 22.56 -36.40
CA SER A 151 -12.13 22.63 -35.04
C SER A 151 -11.14 21.93 -34.08
N PRO A 152 -10.56 22.63 -33.09
CA PRO A 152 -9.59 22.05 -32.16
C PRO A 152 -10.22 21.03 -31.20
N PHE A 153 -11.55 20.99 -31.13
CA PHE A 153 -12.29 20.18 -30.17
C PHE A 153 -13.04 19.06 -30.87
N LEU A 154 -12.62 17.84 -30.53
CA LEU A 154 -13.29 16.60 -30.90
C LEU A 154 -14.68 16.54 -30.22
N PRO A 155 -15.74 16.11 -30.94
CA PRO A 155 -17.08 15.97 -30.37
C PRO A 155 -17.09 15.11 -29.09
N PRO A 156 -17.96 15.39 -28.11
CA PRO A 156 -18.03 14.66 -26.83
C PRO A 156 -18.14 13.13 -27.01
N GLU A 157 -18.77 12.67 -28.09
CA GLU A 157 -18.95 11.25 -28.42
C GLU A 157 -17.63 10.57 -28.80
N VAL A 158 -16.63 11.31 -29.27
CA VAL A 158 -15.29 10.81 -29.59
C VAL A 158 -14.42 10.84 -28.34
N PHE A 159 -14.55 11.89 -27.52
CA PHE A 159 -13.88 12.00 -26.22
C PHE A 159 -14.32 10.88 -25.27
N GLN A 160 -15.62 10.57 -25.22
CA GLN A 160 -16.15 9.50 -24.39
C GLN A 160 -15.72 8.12 -24.90
N ARG A 161 -15.63 7.91 -26.22
CA ARG A 161 -15.08 6.67 -26.79
C ARG A 161 -13.59 6.52 -26.47
N LEU A 162 -12.80 7.58 -26.61
CA LEU A 162 -11.37 7.58 -26.25
C LEU A 162 -11.17 7.40 -24.75
N GLN A 163 -12.01 8.00 -23.89
CA GLN A 163 -11.99 7.76 -22.44
C GLN A 163 -12.42 6.33 -22.08
N THR A 164 -13.40 5.75 -22.79
CA THR A 164 -13.84 4.37 -22.54
C THR A 164 -12.76 3.36 -22.99
N VAL A 165 -12.10 3.63 -24.13
CA VAL A 165 -10.99 2.82 -24.65
C VAL A 165 -9.73 3.00 -23.79
N ALA A 166 -9.40 4.23 -23.36
CA ALA A 166 -8.29 4.50 -22.45
C ALA A 166 -8.54 3.98 -21.03
N ALA A 167 -9.78 4.03 -20.53
CA ALA A 167 -10.15 3.43 -19.24
C ALA A 167 -10.04 1.90 -19.29
N GLN A 168 -10.38 1.27 -20.42
CA GLN A 168 -10.14 -0.16 -20.63
C GLN A 168 -8.64 -0.51 -20.60
N ASP A 169 -7.74 0.32 -21.14
CA ASP A 169 -6.30 0.05 -21.08
C ASP A 169 -5.72 0.22 -19.67
N THR A 170 -6.26 1.13 -18.83
CA THR A 170 -5.84 1.20 -17.42
C THR A 170 -6.27 -0.02 -16.58
N SER A 171 -7.22 -0.82 -17.07
CA SER A 171 -7.63 -2.09 -16.43
C SER A 171 -6.61 -3.22 -16.64
N LYS A 172 -5.68 -3.03 -17.60
CA LYS A 172 -4.51 -3.88 -17.82
C LYS A 172 -3.26 -3.37 -17.09
N LYS A 173 -3.43 -2.59 -16.01
CA LYS A 173 -2.33 -2.44 -15.04
C LYS A 173 -1.83 -3.85 -14.75
N GLU A 174 -0.58 -4.13 -15.13
CA GLU A 174 0.14 -5.35 -14.75
C GLU A 174 0.20 -5.33 -13.24
N LEU A 175 -0.82 -5.93 -12.62
CA LEU A 175 -0.91 -6.07 -11.19
C LEU A 175 0.12 -7.11 -10.81
N THR A 176 0.81 -6.86 -9.71
CA THR A 176 1.66 -7.89 -9.12
C THR A 176 0.80 -9.12 -8.84
N PRO A 177 1.37 -10.35 -8.86
CA PRO A 177 0.60 -11.57 -8.63
C PRO A 177 -0.28 -11.53 -7.37
N ILE A 178 0.16 -10.84 -6.31
CA ILE A 178 -0.58 -10.65 -5.06
C ILE A 178 -1.75 -9.67 -5.18
N GLU A 179 -1.58 -8.59 -5.94
CA GLU A 179 -2.64 -7.61 -6.18
C GLU A 179 -3.74 -8.19 -7.08
N GLU A 180 -3.36 -9.01 -8.08
CA GLU A 180 -4.32 -9.72 -8.91
C GLU A 180 -5.20 -10.66 -8.06
N ALA A 181 -4.59 -11.45 -7.17
CA ALA A 181 -5.31 -12.32 -6.25
C ALA A 181 -6.21 -11.53 -5.28
N SER A 182 -5.77 -10.35 -4.82
CA SER A 182 -6.60 -9.48 -3.98
C SER A 182 -7.88 -9.02 -4.69
N ARG A 183 -7.76 -8.57 -5.95
CA ARG A 183 -8.91 -8.17 -6.76
C ARG A 183 -9.86 -9.35 -7.01
N GLN A 184 -9.31 -10.53 -7.28
CA GLN A 184 -10.11 -11.75 -7.42
C GLN A 184 -10.82 -12.11 -6.11
N ASN A 185 -10.16 -11.97 -4.97
CA ASN A 185 -10.74 -12.20 -3.64
C ASN A 185 -11.85 -11.20 -3.30
N GLN A 186 -11.73 -9.93 -3.71
CA GLN A 186 -12.82 -8.96 -3.59
C GLN A 186 -14.04 -9.41 -4.41
N LYS A 187 -13.83 -9.89 -5.64
CA LYS A 187 -14.91 -10.43 -6.48
C LYS A 187 -15.55 -11.69 -5.87
N LEU A 188 -14.73 -12.58 -5.30
CA LEU A 188 -15.22 -13.77 -4.60
C LEU A 188 -16.08 -13.38 -3.40
N LYS A 189 -15.62 -12.42 -2.59
CA LYS A 189 -16.37 -11.90 -1.45
C LYS A 189 -17.70 -11.28 -1.86
N ALA A 190 -17.72 -10.46 -2.90
CA ALA A 190 -18.96 -9.89 -3.42
C ALA A 190 -19.94 -10.97 -3.92
N THR A 191 -19.42 -12.00 -4.59
CA THR A 191 -20.22 -13.14 -5.05
C THR A 191 -20.78 -13.97 -3.88
N TYR A 192 -19.98 -14.14 -2.82
CA TYR A 192 -20.39 -14.79 -1.57
C TYR A 192 -21.51 -14.00 -0.91
N GLU A 193 -21.36 -12.68 -0.74
CA GLU A 193 -22.37 -11.81 -0.13
C GLU A 193 -23.69 -11.86 -0.92
N ALA A 194 -23.62 -11.82 -2.25
CA ALA A 194 -24.79 -11.94 -3.11
C ALA A 194 -25.50 -13.28 -2.98
N ARG A 195 -24.78 -14.38 -2.73
CA ARG A 195 -25.37 -15.70 -2.45
C ARG A 195 -25.94 -15.77 -1.04
N LEU A 196 -25.22 -15.21 -0.07
CA LEU A 196 -25.62 -15.20 1.33
C LEU A 196 -26.95 -14.43 1.52
N ALA A 197 -27.13 -13.32 0.80
CA ALA A 197 -28.37 -12.53 0.82
C ALA A 197 -29.59 -13.29 0.27
N ARG A 198 -29.38 -14.31 -0.57
CA ARG A 198 -30.45 -15.14 -1.14
C ARG A 198 -30.81 -16.34 -0.26
N LEU A 199 -29.99 -16.67 0.73
CA LEU A 199 -30.23 -17.80 1.63
C LEU A 199 -31.23 -17.40 2.72
N THR A 200 -32.27 -18.22 2.90
CA THR A 200 -33.30 -18.00 3.91
C THR A 200 -32.69 -18.14 5.33
N PRO A 201 -33.16 -17.39 6.34
CA PRO A 201 -32.62 -17.45 7.70
C PRO A 201 -32.55 -18.84 8.36
N GLY A 202 -33.29 -19.85 7.89
CA GLY A 202 -33.23 -21.23 8.39
C GLY A 202 -32.13 -22.13 7.79
N GLN A 203 -31.40 -21.69 6.77
CA GLN A 203 -30.42 -22.52 6.05
C GLN A 203 -29.00 -22.48 6.67
N ALA A 204 -28.88 -22.79 7.97
CA ALA A 204 -27.63 -22.66 8.71
C ALA A 204 -26.47 -23.47 8.12
N TYR A 205 -26.71 -24.73 7.73
CA TYR A 205 -25.68 -25.60 7.15
C TYR A 205 -25.09 -25.02 5.85
N GLN A 206 -25.95 -24.50 4.97
CA GLN A 206 -25.50 -23.91 3.71
C GLN A 206 -24.71 -22.62 3.93
N LYS A 207 -25.13 -21.78 4.89
CA LYS A 207 -24.37 -20.58 5.27
C LYS A 207 -22.97 -20.94 5.75
N THR A 208 -22.85 -21.90 6.66
CA THR A 208 -21.55 -22.36 7.18
C THR A 208 -20.68 -22.95 6.07
N SER A 209 -21.25 -23.81 5.21
CA SER A 209 -20.53 -24.38 4.07
C SER A 209 -20.00 -23.30 3.12
N LEU A 210 -20.83 -22.29 2.81
CA LEU A 210 -20.47 -21.18 1.93
C LEU A 210 -19.33 -20.32 2.54
N THR A 211 -19.39 -20.06 3.85
CA THR A 211 -18.36 -19.30 4.57
C THR A 211 -17.01 -20.00 4.54
N LEU A 212 -16.98 -21.29 4.88
CA LEU A 212 -15.75 -22.08 4.87
C LEU A 212 -15.17 -22.20 3.46
N SER A 213 -16.04 -22.35 2.45
CA SER A 213 -15.61 -22.39 1.04
C SER A 213 -14.97 -21.07 0.60
N LEU A 214 -15.54 -19.92 0.99
CA LEU A 214 -14.94 -18.62 0.68
C LEU A 214 -13.56 -18.49 1.33
N GLN A 215 -13.44 -18.82 2.61
CA GLN A 215 -12.17 -18.73 3.34
C GLN A 215 -11.07 -19.59 2.70
N ARG A 216 -11.41 -20.83 2.34
CA ARG A 216 -10.48 -21.73 1.65
C ARG A 216 -10.01 -21.14 0.32
N GLN A 217 -10.95 -20.67 -0.51
CA GLN A 217 -10.62 -20.17 -1.84
C GLN A 217 -9.81 -18.86 -1.77
N MET A 218 -10.13 -17.97 -0.83
CA MET A 218 -9.35 -16.76 -0.60
C MET A 218 -7.92 -17.07 -0.19
N MET A 219 -7.74 -18.04 0.72
CA MET A 219 -6.44 -18.47 1.19
C MET A 219 -5.63 -19.14 0.07
N GLU A 220 -6.25 -20.04 -0.70
CA GLU A 220 -5.62 -20.72 -1.83
C GLU A 220 -5.10 -19.71 -2.87
N ASN A 221 -5.92 -18.72 -3.23
CA ASN A 221 -5.51 -17.65 -4.15
C ASN A 221 -4.28 -16.88 -3.63
N LEU A 222 -4.24 -16.57 -2.34
CA LEU A 222 -3.11 -15.86 -1.73
C LEU A 222 -1.83 -16.69 -1.72
N ILE A 223 -1.93 -17.99 -1.40
CA ILE A 223 -0.78 -18.90 -1.39
C ILE A 223 -0.18 -19.02 -2.78
N ILE A 224 -1.02 -19.24 -3.80
CA ILE A 224 -0.57 -19.37 -5.20
C ILE A 224 0.09 -18.07 -5.67
N ALA A 225 -0.55 -16.93 -5.40
CA ALA A 225 0.01 -15.63 -5.77
C ALA A 225 1.35 -15.35 -5.11
N LYS A 226 1.48 -15.67 -3.82
CA LYS A 226 2.74 -15.50 -3.09
C LYS A 226 3.83 -16.40 -3.65
N ALA A 227 3.54 -17.67 -3.94
CA ALA A 227 4.49 -18.58 -4.57
C ALA A 227 4.95 -18.06 -5.95
N ARG A 228 4.04 -17.49 -6.75
CA ARG A 228 4.39 -16.85 -8.04
C ARG A 228 5.30 -15.64 -7.84
N GLN A 229 5.00 -14.79 -6.86
CA GLN A 229 5.82 -13.62 -6.55
C GLN A 229 7.21 -14.03 -6.06
N ASP A 230 7.30 -15.04 -5.20
CA ASP A 230 8.58 -15.57 -4.71
C ASP A 230 9.40 -16.19 -5.86
N ALA A 231 8.75 -16.86 -6.81
CA ALA A 231 9.42 -17.39 -8.00
C ALA A 231 10.01 -16.27 -8.89
N VAL A 232 9.26 -15.18 -9.11
CA VAL A 232 9.76 -14.01 -9.85
C VAL A 232 10.91 -13.34 -9.10
N SER A 233 10.79 -13.18 -7.78
CA SER A 233 11.85 -12.64 -6.92
C SER A 233 13.13 -13.49 -7.00
N PHE A 234 12.99 -14.81 -6.85
CA PHE A 234 14.10 -15.76 -6.94
C PHE A 234 14.76 -15.72 -8.32
N PHE A 235 13.98 -15.68 -9.39
CA PHE A 235 14.50 -15.59 -10.75
C PHE A 235 15.28 -14.28 -10.96
N CYS A 236 14.75 -13.15 -10.52
CA CYS A 236 15.46 -11.87 -10.55
C CYS A 236 16.77 -11.94 -9.77
N GLN A 237 16.77 -12.55 -8.58
CA GLN A 237 17.97 -12.67 -7.76
C GLN A 237 19.02 -13.60 -8.38
N LEU A 238 18.60 -14.68 -9.02
CA LEU A 238 19.48 -15.60 -9.73
C LEU A 238 20.10 -14.95 -10.97
N VAL A 239 19.30 -14.20 -11.75
CA VAL A 239 19.78 -13.43 -12.91
C VAL A 239 20.75 -12.35 -12.45
N TRP A 240 20.43 -11.62 -11.37
CA TRP A 240 21.31 -10.59 -10.83
C TRP A 240 22.63 -11.18 -10.32
N PHE A 241 22.59 -12.34 -9.66
CA PHE A 241 23.79 -13.06 -9.22
C PHE A 241 24.63 -13.57 -10.40
N ASN A 242 24.00 -14.04 -11.49
CA ASN A 242 24.71 -14.48 -12.69
C ASN A 242 25.37 -13.32 -13.46
N VAL A 243 24.75 -12.13 -13.45
CA VAL A 243 25.31 -10.92 -14.09
C VAL A 243 26.41 -10.30 -13.23
N ALA A 244 26.42 -10.55 -11.92
CA ALA A 244 27.43 -10.04 -10.98
C ALA A 244 28.69 -10.93 -10.87
N LEU A 245 28.68 -12.15 -11.44
CA LEU A 245 29.85 -13.03 -11.60
C LEU A 245 30.52 -12.83 -12.96
#